data_AF-A0A2N2MXK7-F1
#
_entry.id   AF-A0A2N2MXK7-F1
#
_cell.length_a   1.000
_cell.length_b   1.000
_cell.length_c   1.000
_cell.angle_alpha   90.00
_cell.angle_beta   90.00
_cell.angle_gamma   90.00
#
_symmetry.space_group_name_H-M   'P 1'
#
loop_
_entity.id
_entity.type
_entity.pdbx_description
1 polymer ?
#
loop_
_entity_poly.entity_id
_entity_poly.type
_entity_poly.pdbx_seq_one_letter_code
_entity_poly.pdbx_strand_id
1 'polypeptide(L)'
;MKRLFVFVGLAVMLLASCRLSQINPFKSIEEYPAPEFTFDNTRFAELGCFDSPDCLPANLESIEFPVDWIYPLDNAYGGLDPKLPMAQAGNMGFAEDPAIPSVYIQGCMGTYYVRYLVEVDGEIQLVDSAEGLKDLFAPIESEDEALSYAVAVTGLTPLNDLNSHPFYKRYTRPLVESHSIFDGNLFTVNLYDDYICGCGPHIVTMVTVTVQQDGTFSKSEPINAFSDPKTNGMCID
;
A
#
# COMPACT_ATOMS: atom_id res chain seq x y z
N MET A 1 63.29 6.21 9.15
CA MET A 1 62.15 7.17 9.18
C MET A 1 61.40 7.26 7.84
N LYS A 2 62.03 7.52 6.68
CA LYS A 2 61.33 7.63 5.38
C LYS A 2 60.48 6.41 4.96
N ARG A 3 60.90 5.17 5.27
CA ARG A 3 60.15 3.95 4.92
C ARG A 3 58.85 3.78 5.72
N LEU A 4 58.81 4.25 6.97
CA LEU A 4 57.64 4.11 7.84
C LEU A 4 56.47 5.00 7.36
N PHE A 5 56.77 6.21 6.88
CA PHE A 5 55.78 7.13 6.34
C PHE A 5 55.13 6.63 5.04
N VAL A 6 55.86 5.89 4.20
CA VAL A 6 55.32 5.32 2.97
C VAL A 6 54.31 4.20 3.26
N PHE A 7 54.58 3.35 4.25
CA PHE A 7 53.65 2.29 4.64
C PHE A 7 52.38 2.83 5.30
N VAL A 8 52.50 3.88 6.14
CA VAL A 8 51.33 4.52 6.77
C VAL A 8 50.46 5.22 5.71
N GLY A 9 51.06 5.90 4.73
CA GLY A 9 50.32 6.52 3.63
C GLY A 9 49.53 5.52 2.78
N LEU A 10 50.14 4.36 2.47
CA LEU A 10 49.48 3.30 1.71
C LEU A 10 48.31 2.67 2.48
N ALA A 11 48.48 2.46 3.80
CA ALA A 11 47.43 1.93 4.66
C ALA A 11 46.23 2.89 4.78
N VAL A 12 46.48 4.20 4.88
CA VAL A 12 45.40 5.21 4.92
C VAL A 12 44.66 5.28 3.58
N MET A 13 45.35 5.18 2.44
CA MET A 13 44.68 5.13 1.13
C MET A 13 43.85 3.86 0.94
N LEU A 14 44.32 2.69 1.41
CA LEU A 14 43.57 1.43 1.37
C LEU A 14 42.31 1.49 2.24
N LEU A 15 42.40 2.08 3.43
CA LEU A 15 41.24 2.26 4.31
C LEU A 15 40.24 3.30 3.77
N ALA A 16 40.72 4.35 3.10
CA ALA A 16 39.85 5.33 2.44
C ALA A 16 39.13 4.75 1.21
N SER A 17 39.77 3.86 0.45
CA SER A 17 39.16 3.23 -0.73
C SER A 17 38.07 2.20 -0.37
N CYS A 18 38.15 1.55 0.80
CA CYS A 18 37.06 0.71 1.31
C CYS A 18 35.81 1.51 1.74
N ARG A 19 35.94 2.78 2.15
CA ARG A 19 34.78 3.64 2.44
C ARG A 19 34.12 4.21 1.18
N LEU A 20 34.89 4.44 0.12
CA LEU A 20 34.35 4.86 -1.18
C LEU A 20 33.51 3.76 -1.86
N SER A 21 33.76 2.46 -1.60
CA SER A 21 32.91 1.39 -2.15
C SER A 21 31.54 1.27 -1.45
N GLN A 22 31.36 1.88 -0.28
CA GLN A 22 30.07 1.96 0.41
C GLN A 22 29.20 3.12 -0.08
N ILE A 23 29.80 4.11 -0.75
CA ILE A 23 29.08 5.18 -1.45
C ILE A 23 28.92 4.73 -2.89
N ASN A 24 27.90 3.90 -3.17
CA ASN A 24 27.54 3.53 -4.52
C ASN A 24 26.54 4.55 -5.07
N PRO A 25 26.97 5.57 -5.86
CA PRO A 25 26.05 6.52 -6.51
C PRO A 25 25.13 5.85 -7.55
N PHE A 26 25.28 4.53 -7.75
CA PHE A 26 24.44 3.70 -8.60
C PHE A 26 23.51 2.78 -7.79
N LYS A 27 23.27 3.02 -6.49
CA LYS A 27 22.25 2.25 -5.74
C LYS A 27 20.90 2.48 -6.41
N SER A 28 20.48 1.47 -7.17
CA SER A 28 19.37 1.59 -8.10
C SER A 28 18.02 1.34 -7.43
N ILE A 29 18.05 0.61 -6.31
CA ILE A 29 16.92 0.24 -5.47
C ILE A 29 17.39 0.37 -4.01
N GLU A 30 16.58 1.01 -3.18
CA GLU A 30 16.70 1.03 -1.73
C GLU A 30 15.78 -0.02 -1.14
N GLU A 31 16.41 -1.09 -0.65
CA GLU A 31 15.72 -2.26 -0.10
C GLU A 31 15.33 -2.05 1.35
N TYR A 32 14.15 -2.58 1.71
CA TYR A 32 13.62 -2.61 3.08
C TYR A 32 13.07 -4.01 3.37
N PRO A 33 13.18 -4.50 4.62
CA PRO A 33 12.56 -5.77 4.98
C PRO A 33 11.07 -5.75 4.65
N ALA A 34 10.58 -6.78 3.96
CA ALA A 34 9.15 -6.97 3.80
C ALA A 34 8.51 -7.19 5.18
N PRO A 35 7.37 -6.55 5.48
CA PRO A 35 6.67 -6.82 6.73
C PRO A 35 6.23 -8.29 6.83
N GLU A 36 6.37 -8.90 8.01
CA GLU A 36 6.04 -10.31 8.27
C GLU A 36 4.68 -10.48 8.98
N PHE A 37 3.66 -9.74 8.54
CA PHE A 37 2.30 -9.90 9.06
C PHE A 37 1.39 -10.67 8.09
N THR A 38 0.33 -11.25 8.65
CA THR A 38 -0.68 -12.02 7.91
C THR A 38 -2.07 -11.52 8.27
N PHE A 39 -2.99 -11.49 7.31
CA PHE A 39 -4.37 -11.11 7.57
C PHE A 39 -5.27 -12.35 7.71
N ASP A 40 -6.11 -12.38 8.74
CA ASP A 40 -7.04 -13.48 9.00
C ASP A 40 -8.41 -13.22 8.36
N ASN A 41 -8.70 -13.94 7.28
CA ASN A 41 -9.97 -13.86 6.56
C ASN A 41 -11.02 -14.88 7.07
N THR A 42 -10.71 -15.67 8.11
CA THR A 42 -11.51 -16.83 8.52
C THR A 42 -12.96 -16.46 8.81
N ARG A 43 -13.19 -15.34 9.52
CA ARG A 43 -14.54 -14.91 9.92
C ARG A 43 -15.50 -14.73 8.73
N PHE A 44 -15.09 -13.97 7.72
CA PHE A 44 -15.93 -13.71 6.53
C PHE A 44 -15.99 -14.91 5.58
N ALA A 45 -14.94 -15.75 5.55
CA ALA A 45 -14.97 -17.03 4.85
C ALA A 45 -16.02 -17.99 5.45
N GLU A 46 -16.07 -18.14 6.78
CA GLU A 46 -17.04 -19.01 7.45
C GLU A 46 -18.50 -18.56 7.27
N LEU A 47 -18.72 -17.26 7.09
CA LEU A 47 -20.03 -16.70 6.75
C LEU A 47 -20.42 -16.90 5.27
N GLY A 48 -19.50 -17.38 4.41
CA GLY A 48 -19.73 -17.51 2.97
C GLY A 48 -19.72 -16.18 2.22
N CYS A 49 -19.19 -15.12 2.83
CA CYS A 49 -19.25 -13.77 2.25
C CYS A 49 -18.45 -13.59 0.97
N PHE A 50 -17.41 -14.40 0.76
CA PHE A 50 -16.61 -14.35 -0.47
C PHE A 50 -17.29 -15.06 -1.66
N ASP A 51 -18.36 -15.81 -1.41
CA ASP A 51 -19.14 -16.48 -2.46
C ASP A 51 -20.39 -15.66 -2.86
N SER A 52 -21.01 -14.95 -1.91
CA SER A 52 -22.20 -14.12 -2.15
C SER A 52 -22.34 -13.01 -1.09
N PRO A 53 -22.84 -11.80 -1.46
CA PRO A 53 -23.22 -10.77 -0.50
C PRO A 53 -24.44 -11.14 0.35
N ASP A 54 -25.15 -12.24 0.06
CA ASP A 54 -26.28 -12.74 0.87
C ASP A 54 -25.87 -13.19 2.29
N CYS A 55 -24.56 -13.23 2.60
CA CYS A 55 -24.07 -13.48 3.95
C CYS A 55 -24.34 -12.32 4.92
N LEU A 56 -24.65 -11.13 4.38
CA LEU A 56 -24.76 -9.90 5.15
C LEU A 56 -25.99 -9.92 6.05
N PRO A 57 -25.94 -9.25 7.21
CA PRO A 57 -27.12 -9.11 8.05
C PRO A 57 -28.15 -8.20 7.35
N ALA A 58 -29.44 -8.42 7.67
CA ALA A 58 -30.56 -7.75 7.01
C ALA A 58 -30.50 -6.21 7.02
N ASN A 59 -29.83 -5.60 8.01
CA ASN A 59 -29.63 -4.14 8.07
C ASN A 59 -28.67 -3.61 6.99
N LEU A 60 -27.82 -4.46 6.40
CA LEU A 60 -26.90 -4.12 5.32
C LEU A 60 -27.41 -4.55 3.94
N GLU A 61 -28.43 -5.42 3.87
CA GLU A 61 -29.05 -5.83 2.61
C GLU A 61 -29.88 -4.71 1.95
N SER A 62 -30.46 -3.81 2.75
CA SER A 62 -31.45 -2.81 2.31
C SER A 62 -30.97 -1.36 2.44
N ILE A 63 -29.66 -1.14 2.38
CA ILE A 63 -29.07 0.21 2.39
C ILE A 63 -29.22 0.90 1.03
N GLU A 64 -29.07 2.23 0.99
CA GLU A 64 -29.21 3.04 -0.24
C GLU A 64 -28.30 2.56 -1.38
N PHE A 65 -27.07 2.14 -1.03
CA PHE A 65 -26.08 1.57 -1.94
C PHE A 65 -25.70 0.17 -1.46
N PRO A 66 -26.45 -0.89 -1.83
CA PRO A 66 -26.19 -2.28 -1.40
C PRO A 66 -24.76 -2.72 -1.69
N VAL A 67 -24.24 -3.75 -1.01
CA VAL A 67 -22.91 -4.30 -1.33
C VAL A 67 -23.05 -5.32 -2.45
N ASP A 68 -22.33 -5.11 -3.57
CA ASP A 68 -22.37 -6.05 -4.71
C ASP A 68 -21.28 -7.11 -4.63
N TRP A 69 -20.11 -6.73 -4.11
CA TRP A 69 -18.92 -7.59 -4.09
C TRP A 69 -18.25 -7.55 -2.71
N ILE A 70 -17.74 -8.70 -2.28
CA ILE A 70 -16.97 -8.86 -1.05
C ILE A 70 -15.74 -9.71 -1.39
N TYR A 71 -14.56 -9.21 -1.05
CA TYR A 71 -13.28 -9.87 -1.34
C TYR A 71 -12.46 -10.08 -0.07
N PRO A 72 -11.66 -11.17 -0.02
CA PRO A 72 -10.69 -11.34 1.04
C PRO A 72 -9.62 -10.27 0.96
N LEU A 73 -9.08 -9.91 2.12
CA LEU A 73 -7.94 -8.99 2.21
C LEU A 73 -6.64 -9.78 2.11
N ASP A 74 -5.64 -9.17 1.48
CA ASP A 74 -4.29 -9.73 1.45
C ASP A 74 -3.55 -9.45 2.76
N ASN A 75 -2.31 -9.94 2.84
CA ASN A 75 -1.49 -9.76 4.02
C ASN A 75 -1.13 -8.29 4.27
N ALA A 76 -1.23 -7.37 3.31
CA ALA A 76 -0.89 -5.95 3.51
C ALA A 76 -1.74 -5.29 4.61
N TYR A 77 -2.90 -5.86 4.94
CA TYR A 77 -3.79 -5.40 6.03
C TYR A 77 -3.41 -5.98 7.40
N GLY A 78 -2.48 -6.93 7.44
CA GLY A 78 -2.13 -7.70 8.64
C GLY A 78 -1.47 -6.88 9.76
N GLY A 79 -1.03 -5.65 9.50
CA GLY A 79 -0.45 -4.73 10.47
C GLY A 79 -1.48 -3.92 11.27
N LEU A 80 -2.74 -3.82 10.82
CA LEU A 80 -3.79 -3.02 11.49
C LEU A 80 -4.01 -3.44 12.95
N ASP A 81 -4.12 -2.49 13.87
CA ASP A 81 -4.46 -2.74 15.28
C ASP A 81 -5.60 -1.79 15.70
N PRO A 82 -6.69 -2.26 16.34
CA PRO A 82 -6.98 -3.63 16.75
C PRO A 82 -7.12 -4.63 15.59
N LYS A 83 -6.84 -5.92 15.83
CA LYS A 83 -7.04 -7.02 14.87
C LYS A 83 -8.53 -7.36 14.70
N LEU A 84 -9.27 -6.47 14.03
CA LEU A 84 -10.69 -6.66 13.74
C LEU A 84 -10.88 -7.57 12.52
N PRO A 85 -11.86 -8.49 12.53
CA PRO A 85 -12.28 -9.19 11.33
C PRO A 85 -12.75 -8.18 10.28
N MET A 86 -12.18 -8.24 9.07
CA MET A 86 -12.50 -7.32 7.99
C MET A 86 -12.53 -8.01 6.63
N ALA A 87 -13.34 -7.48 5.71
CA ALA A 87 -13.33 -7.82 4.29
C ALA A 87 -13.44 -6.55 3.45
N GLN A 88 -12.85 -6.56 2.24
CA GLN A 88 -13.09 -5.50 1.28
C GLN A 88 -14.49 -5.68 0.71
N ALA A 89 -15.24 -4.59 0.57
CA ALA A 89 -16.55 -4.57 -0.06
C ALA A 89 -16.64 -3.43 -1.06
N GLY A 90 -17.61 -3.46 -1.96
CA GLY A 90 -17.78 -2.34 -2.88
C GLY A 90 -18.91 -2.48 -3.88
N ASN A 91 -19.03 -1.43 -4.69
CA ASN A 91 -19.92 -1.34 -5.84
C ASN A 91 -19.15 -0.87 -7.05
N MET A 92 -19.65 -1.27 -8.22
CA MET A 92 -19.31 -0.61 -9.47
C MET A 92 -20.32 0.49 -9.74
N GLY A 93 -19.85 1.68 -10.09
CA GLY A 93 -20.66 2.76 -10.67
C GLY A 93 -20.02 3.33 -11.92
N PHE A 94 -20.79 4.10 -12.69
CA PHE A 94 -20.37 4.73 -13.93
C PHE A 94 -20.48 6.26 -13.83
N ALA A 95 -19.95 6.98 -14.82
CA ALA A 95 -19.83 8.44 -14.78
C ALA A 95 -21.16 9.21 -14.60
N GLU A 96 -22.29 8.59 -14.92
CA GLU A 96 -23.63 9.19 -14.77
C GLU A 96 -24.33 8.80 -13.46
N ASP A 97 -23.77 7.85 -12.71
CA ASP A 97 -24.34 7.38 -11.46
C ASP A 97 -24.05 8.36 -10.31
N PRO A 98 -24.91 8.41 -9.28
CA PRO A 98 -24.60 9.16 -8.07
C PRO A 98 -23.32 8.63 -7.43
N ALA A 99 -22.53 9.54 -6.85
CA ALA A 99 -21.33 9.15 -6.10
C ALA A 99 -21.73 8.31 -4.89
N ILE A 100 -21.17 7.10 -4.81
CA ILE A 100 -21.36 6.18 -3.69
C ILE A 100 -20.34 6.54 -2.60
N PRO A 101 -20.72 6.60 -1.31
CA PRO A 101 -19.77 6.72 -0.21
C PRO A 101 -18.71 5.62 -0.29
N SER A 102 -17.44 5.99 -0.15
CA SER A 102 -16.31 5.06 -0.24
C SER A 102 -15.12 5.59 0.55
N VAL A 103 -14.29 4.68 1.05
CA VAL A 103 -12.98 5.02 1.61
C VAL A 103 -12.09 5.61 0.53
N TYR A 104 -12.05 4.96 -0.63
CA TYR A 104 -11.39 5.43 -1.83
C TYR A 104 -12.08 4.83 -3.06
N ILE A 105 -11.73 5.36 -4.23
CA ILE A 105 -12.22 4.87 -5.51
C ILE A 105 -11.07 4.30 -6.33
N GLN A 106 -11.34 3.24 -7.08
CA GLN A 106 -10.45 2.71 -8.11
C GLN A 106 -11.24 2.71 -9.42
N GLY A 107 -10.73 3.37 -10.45
CA GLY A 107 -11.52 3.63 -11.65
C GLY A 107 -10.79 3.31 -12.93
N CYS A 108 -11.48 2.62 -13.83
CA CYS A 108 -11.16 2.55 -15.24
C CYS A 108 -12.35 3.00 -16.09
N MET A 109 -12.94 2.12 -16.89
CA MET A 109 -14.21 2.40 -17.56
C MET A 109 -15.38 2.50 -16.56
N GLY A 110 -15.35 1.68 -15.51
CA GLY A 110 -16.21 1.81 -14.33
C GLY A 110 -15.42 2.29 -13.11
N THR A 111 -16.11 2.88 -12.14
CA THR A 111 -15.56 3.29 -10.85
C THR A 111 -15.96 2.27 -9.79
N TYR A 112 -14.96 1.57 -9.24
CA TYR A 112 -15.13 0.73 -8.07
C TYR A 112 -15.01 1.58 -6.81
N TYR A 113 -16.09 1.62 -6.03
CA TYR A 113 -16.19 2.34 -4.77
C TYR A 113 -15.82 1.41 -3.63
N VAL A 114 -14.60 1.54 -3.11
CA VAL A 114 -14.09 0.64 -2.08
C VAL A 114 -14.61 1.04 -0.71
N ARG A 115 -15.16 0.05 -0.02
CA ARG A 115 -15.68 0.09 1.34
C ARG A 115 -15.12 -1.12 2.09
N TYR A 116 -15.35 -1.19 3.40
CA TYR A 116 -14.96 -2.34 4.21
C TYR A 116 -16.13 -2.84 5.04
N LEU A 117 -16.24 -4.15 5.19
CA LEU A 117 -17.07 -4.76 6.21
C LEU A 117 -16.17 -5.05 7.40
N VAL A 118 -16.50 -4.52 8.58
CA VAL A 118 -15.71 -4.71 9.80
C VAL A 118 -16.62 -5.24 10.90
N GLU A 119 -16.19 -6.28 11.61
CA GLU A 119 -16.91 -6.77 12.78
C GLU A 119 -16.37 -6.10 14.05
N VAL A 120 -17.24 -5.36 14.75
CA VAL A 120 -16.93 -4.66 16.00
C VAL A 120 -17.96 -5.07 17.04
N ASP A 121 -17.50 -5.53 18.20
CA ASP A 121 -18.37 -6.04 19.28
C ASP A 121 -19.37 -7.13 18.83
N GLY A 122 -18.99 -7.91 17.81
CA GLY A 122 -19.80 -8.98 17.23
C GLY A 122 -20.84 -8.53 16.20
N GLU A 123 -20.88 -7.23 15.88
CA GLU A 123 -21.76 -6.67 14.84
C GLU A 123 -20.97 -6.30 13.60
N ILE A 124 -21.45 -6.74 12.42
CA ILE A 124 -20.86 -6.36 11.13
C ILE A 124 -21.35 -4.97 10.76
N GLN A 125 -20.40 -4.07 10.52
CA GLN A 125 -20.63 -2.69 10.14
C GLN A 125 -20.01 -2.42 8.76
N LEU A 126 -20.64 -1.54 7.99
CA LEU A 126 -20.10 -1.05 6.73
C LEU A 126 -19.32 0.24 7.00
N VAL A 127 -18.04 0.25 6.61
CA VAL A 127 -17.15 1.40 6.67
C VAL A 127 -16.95 1.93 5.26
N ASP A 128 -17.51 3.10 4.99
CA ASP A 128 -17.60 3.70 3.65
C ASP A 128 -16.90 5.06 3.58
N SER A 129 -15.97 5.34 4.50
CA SER A 129 -15.16 6.56 4.48
C SER A 129 -13.84 6.36 5.20
N ALA A 130 -12.84 7.17 4.84
CA ALA A 130 -11.56 7.17 5.55
C ALA A 130 -11.70 7.63 7.01
N GLU A 131 -12.68 8.49 7.32
CA GLU A 131 -12.96 8.87 8.72
C GLU A 131 -13.49 7.66 9.52
N GLY A 132 -14.31 6.80 8.92
CA GLY A 132 -14.75 5.57 9.58
C GLY A 132 -13.60 4.59 9.86
N LEU A 133 -12.62 4.48 8.96
CA LEU A 133 -11.40 3.70 9.25
C LEU A 133 -10.56 4.34 10.36
N LYS A 134 -10.44 5.67 10.34
CA LYS A 134 -9.76 6.42 11.39
C LYS A 134 -10.39 6.18 12.76
N ASP A 135 -11.72 6.20 12.86
CA ASP A 135 -12.44 5.97 14.12
C ASP A 135 -12.21 4.57 14.70
N LEU A 136 -11.89 3.58 13.85
CA LEU A 136 -11.67 2.19 14.25
C LEU A 136 -10.21 1.88 14.63
N PHE A 137 -9.26 2.46 13.89
CA PHE A 137 -7.85 2.08 13.97
C PHE A 137 -6.96 3.18 14.59
N ALA A 138 -7.45 4.40 14.81
CA ALA A 138 -6.70 5.37 15.58
C ALA A 138 -6.76 5.07 17.10
N PRO A 139 -5.69 5.33 17.85
CA PRO A 139 -4.43 5.93 17.40
C PRO A 139 -3.50 4.94 16.68
N ILE A 140 -2.78 5.42 15.68
CA ILE A 140 -1.72 4.67 14.98
C ILE A 140 -0.44 4.73 15.81
N GLU A 141 0.06 3.58 16.25
CA GLU A 141 1.14 3.48 17.24
C GLU A 141 2.42 2.86 16.70
N SER A 142 2.38 2.17 15.55
CA SER A 142 3.55 1.49 14.98
C SER A 142 3.74 1.69 13.47
N GLU A 143 4.97 1.46 13.00
CA GLU A 143 5.32 1.56 11.57
C GLU A 143 4.56 0.54 10.72
N ASP A 144 4.44 -0.70 11.20
CA ASP A 144 3.69 -1.78 10.53
C ASP A 144 2.20 -1.45 10.43
N GLU A 145 1.61 -0.95 11.51
CA GLU A 145 0.23 -0.50 11.53
C GLU A 145 0.00 0.67 10.59
N ALA A 146 0.89 1.66 10.59
CA ALA A 146 0.81 2.79 9.66
C ALA A 146 0.90 2.35 8.20
N LEU A 147 1.70 1.33 7.87
CA LEU A 147 1.77 0.77 6.53
C LEU A 147 0.44 0.14 6.13
N SER A 148 -0.11 -0.75 6.96
CA SER A 148 -1.41 -1.39 6.68
C SER A 148 -2.57 -0.40 6.65
N TYR A 149 -2.55 0.60 7.54
CA TYR A 149 -3.54 1.68 7.56
C TYR A 149 -3.47 2.51 6.28
N ALA A 150 -2.27 2.89 5.84
CA ALA A 150 -2.07 3.63 4.59
C ALA A 150 -2.59 2.84 3.38
N VAL A 151 -2.38 1.52 3.33
CA VAL A 151 -2.96 0.64 2.30
C VAL A 151 -4.49 0.70 2.36
N ALA A 152 -5.08 0.51 3.55
CA ALA A 152 -6.54 0.49 3.73
C ALA A 152 -7.23 1.81 3.36
N VAL A 153 -6.62 2.96 3.65
CA VAL A 153 -7.24 4.28 3.36
C VAL A 153 -6.97 4.79 1.95
N THR A 154 -6.00 4.23 1.23
CA THR A 154 -5.60 4.73 -0.10
C THR A 154 -5.79 3.76 -1.25
N GLY A 155 -5.85 2.45 -0.98
CA GLY A 155 -5.85 1.40 -2.00
C GLY A 155 -4.53 1.24 -2.73
N LEU A 156 -3.44 1.82 -2.23
CA LEU A 156 -2.10 1.67 -2.79
C LEU A 156 -1.46 0.35 -2.34
N THR A 157 -0.54 -0.17 -3.15
CA THR A 157 0.04 -1.50 -2.97
C THR A 157 1.47 -1.40 -2.41
N PRO A 158 1.84 -2.21 -1.40
CA PRO A 158 3.22 -2.31 -0.97
C PRO A 158 4.04 -3.19 -1.93
N LEU A 159 5.23 -2.74 -2.33
CA LEU A 159 6.17 -3.50 -3.17
C LEU A 159 7.54 -3.64 -2.49
N ASN A 160 7.92 -4.86 -2.14
CA ASN A 160 9.14 -5.21 -1.39
C ASN A 160 10.12 -6.13 -2.14
N ASP A 161 9.89 -6.36 -3.44
CA ASP A 161 10.77 -7.20 -4.26
C ASP A 161 11.04 -6.52 -5.62
N LEU A 162 11.50 -5.27 -5.56
CA LEU A 162 11.74 -4.47 -6.78
C LEU A 162 12.97 -4.97 -7.55
N ASN A 163 13.87 -5.69 -6.87
CA ASN A 163 15.08 -6.26 -7.46
C ASN A 163 14.82 -7.50 -8.33
N SER A 164 13.73 -8.25 -8.12
CA SER A 164 13.41 -9.43 -8.93
C SER A 164 13.01 -9.13 -10.37
N HIS A 165 12.81 -7.85 -10.71
CA HIS A 165 12.37 -7.38 -12.02
C HIS A 165 13.43 -6.52 -12.73
N PRO A 166 14.60 -7.08 -13.10
CA PRO A 166 15.72 -6.30 -13.66
C PRO A 166 15.42 -5.71 -15.05
N PHE A 167 14.39 -6.21 -15.74
CA PHE A 167 14.01 -5.76 -17.08
C PHE A 167 12.96 -4.65 -17.08
N TYR A 168 12.44 -4.24 -15.92
CA TYR A 168 11.51 -3.12 -15.85
C TYR A 168 12.20 -1.82 -16.25
N LYS A 169 11.51 -1.03 -17.06
CA LYS A 169 11.98 0.29 -17.45
C LYS A 169 11.74 1.24 -16.27
N ARG A 170 12.83 1.80 -15.73
CA ARG A 170 12.79 2.68 -14.55
C ARG A 170 12.75 4.15 -14.96
N TYR A 171 11.96 4.94 -14.24
CA TYR A 171 11.77 6.37 -14.46
C TYR A 171 12.33 7.24 -13.31
N THR A 172 12.51 6.65 -12.13
CA THR A 172 13.13 7.32 -10.97
C THR A 172 14.34 6.55 -10.44
N ARG A 173 15.20 7.26 -9.70
CA ARG A 173 16.38 6.72 -8.99
C ARG A 173 16.63 7.52 -7.71
N PRO A 174 16.72 6.88 -6.53
CA PRO A 174 16.50 5.45 -6.30
C PRO A 174 15.03 5.05 -6.47
N LEU A 175 14.77 3.78 -6.80
CA LEU A 175 13.50 3.14 -6.46
C LEU A 175 13.55 2.74 -4.99
N VAL A 176 12.46 2.89 -4.25
CA VAL A 176 12.46 2.67 -2.80
C VAL A 176 11.41 1.62 -2.47
N GLU A 177 11.79 0.50 -1.86
CA GLU A 177 10.82 -0.52 -1.47
C GLU A 177 9.84 0.02 -0.42
N SER A 178 8.68 -0.62 -0.33
CA SER A 178 7.64 -0.20 0.59
C SER A 178 8.07 -0.38 2.03
N HIS A 179 7.89 0.66 2.82
CA HIS A 179 8.26 0.69 4.22
C HIS A 179 7.54 1.85 4.89
N SER A 180 7.57 1.85 6.22
CA SER A 180 7.07 2.93 7.06
C SER A 180 8.18 3.37 8.00
N ILE A 181 8.29 4.69 8.23
CA ILE A 181 9.26 5.27 9.17
C ILE A 181 8.53 6.25 10.07
N PHE A 182 8.73 6.13 11.37
CA PHE A 182 8.28 7.12 12.35
C PHE A 182 9.37 8.16 12.64
N ASP A 183 9.06 9.45 12.47
CA ASP A 183 10.03 10.54 12.71
C ASP A 183 9.94 11.15 14.13
N GLY A 184 9.04 10.62 14.97
CA GLY A 184 8.72 11.16 16.28
C GLY A 184 7.39 11.93 16.34
N ASN A 185 6.83 12.31 15.19
CA ASN A 185 5.54 12.99 15.08
C ASN A 185 4.55 12.25 14.16
N LEU A 186 5.03 11.81 12.98
CA LEU A 186 4.21 11.15 11.98
C LEU A 186 4.93 9.95 11.37
N PHE A 187 4.15 9.09 10.73
CA PHE A 187 4.64 8.00 9.91
C PHE A 187 4.73 8.44 8.46
N THR A 188 5.85 8.14 7.82
CA THR A 188 6.02 8.28 6.37
C THR A 188 6.02 6.90 5.75
N VAL A 189 5.03 6.60 4.92
CA VAL A 189 4.83 5.31 4.27
C VAL A 189 5.08 5.43 2.78
N ASN A 190 5.92 4.56 2.22
CA ASN A 190 6.17 4.50 0.78
C ASN A 190 5.35 3.36 0.14
N LEU A 191 4.42 3.70 -0.75
CA LEU A 191 3.54 2.75 -1.44
C LEU A 191 3.56 3.00 -2.95
N TYR A 192 2.88 2.12 -3.69
CA TYR A 192 2.81 2.18 -5.15
C TYR A 192 1.37 2.21 -5.63
N ASP A 193 1.12 3.08 -6.60
CA ASP A 193 -0.07 2.96 -7.45
C ASP A 193 0.34 2.09 -8.64
N ASP A 194 -0.01 0.82 -8.56
CA ASP A 194 0.19 -0.18 -9.60
C ASP A 194 -1.10 -0.54 -10.33
N TYR A 195 -2.17 0.25 -10.14
CA TYR A 195 -3.44 0.01 -10.80
C TYR A 195 -3.29 0.19 -12.32
N ILE A 196 -3.63 -0.87 -13.06
CA ILE A 196 -3.46 -0.93 -14.51
C ILE A 196 -4.81 -0.74 -15.19
N CYS A 197 -4.94 0.35 -15.96
CA CYS A 197 -6.14 0.68 -16.70
C CYS A 197 -5.82 1.37 -18.03
N GLY A 198 -6.67 1.17 -19.03
CA GLY A 198 -6.60 1.83 -20.32
C GLY A 198 -5.53 1.22 -21.22
N CYS A 199 -5.06 1.97 -22.20
CA CYS A 199 -3.99 1.55 -23.10
C CYS A 199 -2.65 2.10 -22.61
N GLY A 200 -1.65 1.23 -22.53
CA GLY A 200 -0.33 1.57 -21.99
C GLY A 200 0.43 2.68 -22.74
N PRO A 201 1.58 3.12 -22.21
CA PRO A 201 2.38 2.44 -21.19
C PRO A 201 1.76 2.52 -19.79
N HIS A 202 1.72 1.36 -19.13
CA HIS A 202 1.23 1.21 -17.76
C HIS A 202 2.37 1.52 -16.79
N ILE A 203 2.44 2.76 -16.34
CA ILE A 203 3.48 3.25 -15.45
C ILE A 203 3.00 3.07 -14.01
N VAL A 204 3.72 2.25 -13.26
CA VAL A 204 3.59 2.18 -11.81
C VAL A 204 4.21 3.45 -11.22
N THR A 205 3.47 4.12 -10.33
CA THR A 205 3.94 5.33 -9.65
C THR A 205 4.21 5.05 -8.18
N MET A 206 5.20 5.71 -7.62
CA MET A 206 5.55 5.67 -6.21
C MET A 206 4.90 6.87 -5.53
N VAL A 207 4.24 6.63 -4.39
CA VAL A 207 3.51 7.63 -3.63
C VAL A 207 3.93 7.55 -2.18
N THR A 208 4.28 8.70 -1.60
CA THR A 208 4.51 8.81 -0.17
C THR A 208 3.21 9.19 0.52
N VAL A 209 2.80 8.39 1.49
CA VAL A 209 1.64 8.65 2.35
C VAL A 209 2.15 9.07 3.73
N THR A 210 1.79 10.25 4.20
CA THR A 210 2.04 10.65 5.58
C THR A 210 0.84 10.27 6.43
N VAL A 211 1.04 9.57 7.54
CA VAL A 211 -0.02 9.17 8.48
C VAL A 211 0.30 9.75 9.84
N GLN A 212 -0.62 10.51 10.42
CA GLN A 212 -0.50 10.99 11.80
C GLN A 212 -1.03 9.94 12.77
N GLN A 213 -0.63 10.03 14.04
CA GLN A 213 -1.10 9.13 15.08
C GLN A 213 -2.62 9.19 15.28
N ASP A 214 -3.28 10.29 14.93
CA ASP A 214 -4.74 10.40 14.98
C ASP A 214 -5.44 9.78 13.77
N GLY A 215 -4.72 9.09 12.88
CA GLY A 215 -5.24 8.47 11.66
C GLY A 215 -5.49 9.44 10.50
N THR A 216 -5.25 10.75 10.67
CA THR A 216 -5.28 11.66 9.52
C THR A 216 -4.11 11.39 8.57
N PHE A 217 -4.33 11.52 7.27
CA PHE A 217 -3.31 11.21 6.27
C PHE A 217 -3.28 12.20 5.11
N SER A 218 -2.17 12.19 4.37
CA SER A 218 -2.03 12.92 3.11
C SER A 218 -1.17 12.14 2.13
N LYS A 219 -1.37 12.36 0.82
CA LYS A 219 -0.58 11.75 -0.25
C LYS A 219 0.31 12.81 -0.89
N SER A 220 1.55 12.45 -1.19
CA SER A 220 2.41 13.25 -2.05
C SER A 220 1.90 13.22 -3.49
N GLU A 221 2.42 14.13 -4.32
CA GLU A 221 2.33 13.96 -5.77
C GLU A 221 3.00 12.63 -6.18
N PRO A 222 2.37 11.81 -7.04
CA PRO A 222 2.96 10.57 -7.51
C PRO A 222 4.22 10.80 -8.34
N ILE A 223 5.19 9.89 -8.20
CA ILE A 223 6.44 9.89 -8.97
C ILE A 223 6.45 8.65 -9.86
N ASN A 224 6.60 8.83 -11.18
CA ASN A 224 6.76 7.69 -12.09
C ASN A 224 7.93 6.80 -11.64
N ALA A 225 7.64 5.56 -11.28
CA ALA A 225 8.63 4.65 -10.71
C ALA A 225 9.21 3.76 -11.80
N PHE A 226 8.38 2.89 -12.39
CA PHE A 226 8.78 1.96 -13.42
C PHE A 226 7.58 1.50 -14.27
N SER A 227 7.84 0.77 -15.35
CA SER A 227 6.83 0.08 -16.16
C SER A 227 7.38 -1.25 -16.66
N ASP A 228 6.53 -2.27 -16.75
CA ASP A 228 6.87 -3.53 -17.43
C ASP A 228 6.80 -3.34 -18.95
N PRO A 229 7.91 -3.52 -19.70
CA PRO A 229 7.87 -3.44 -21.15
C PRO A 229 6.92 -4.45 -21.81
N LYS A 230 6.58 -5.56 -21.15
CA LYS A 230 5.63 -6.55 -21.67
C LYS A 230 4.19 -6.04 -21.71
N THR A 231 3.85 -5.06 -20.88
CA THR A 231 2.51 -4.47 -20.84
C THR A 231 2.36 -3.25 -21.77
N ASN A 232 3.45 -2.84 -22.43
CA ASN A 232 3.42 -1.73 -23.38
C ASN A 232 2.48 -1.99 -24.56
N GLY A 233 1.52 -1.09 -24.76
CA GLY A 233 0.52 -1.19 -25.82
C GLY A 233 -0.60 -2.18 -25.55
N MET A 234 -0.62 -2.83 -24.38
CA MET A 234 -1.79 -3.58 -23.93
C MET A 234 -2.88 -2.60 -23.49
N CYS A 235 -4.11 -2.87 -23.89
CA CYS A 235 -5.29 -2.18 -23.38
C CYS A 235 -5.98 -3.10 -22.37
N ILE A 236 -6.16 -2.60 -21.15
CA ILE A 236 -6.79 -3.29 -20.02
C ILE A 236 -8.01 -2.45 -19.61
N ASP A 237 -9.12 -3.14 -19.38
CA ASP A 237 -10.40 -2.56 -18.98
C ASP A 237 -10.77 -3.07 -17.58
#